data_AF-A0A3D2Q4S6-F1
#
_entry.id   AF-A0A3D2Q4S6-F1
#
_cell.length_a   1.000
_cell.length_b   1.000
_cell.length_c   1.000
_cell.angle_alpha   90.00
_cell.angle_beta   90.00
_cell.angle_gamma   90.00
#
_symmetry.space_group_name_H-M   'P 1'
#
loop_
_entity.id
_entity.type
_entity.pdbx_description
1 polymer ?
#
loop_
_entity_poly.entity_id
_entity_poly.type
_entity_poly.pdbx_seq_one_letter_code
_entity_poly.pdbx_strand_id
1 'polypeptide(L)'
;MLVNPKRAVYFDGDGQKREGRIARLECTMQNISEQMESTFSGRLEGSSLTEMSSFLTYNQRRKTISCTKRKYGGDGLFLETPEGAFLDVLNNAYELLTRCNCKVPKPRSPKLFFERGPSFLFFYLSALGPLFSIIAQKLKGGKLLWGSELDLHIADVELENVTIKGSVLLHAEDENKGAAQLSNAMFVNEGIDFRAPNLYWKKEIQYKERFEIILEGAGFFVAEDVHFRGGGRIIVPDGMRLIAQEKRGELFFIKEKRDPFSGNWHYTFTDHAKIELSKLTKS
;
A
#
# COMPACT_ATOMS: atom_id res chain seq x y z
N MET A 1 -38.26 -9.16 -2.73
CA MET A 1 -38.22 -7.68 -2.74
C MET A 1 -38.48 -7.15 -1.34
N LEU A 2 -37.89 -6.01 -0.99
CA LEU A 2 -37.96 -5.39 0.33
C LEU A 2 -38.61 -4.00 0.23
N VAL A 3 -39.17 -3.51 1.33
CA VAL A 3 -39.75 -2.17 1.44
C VAL A 3 -39.31 -1.55 2.76
N ASN A 4 -38.62 -0.41 2.69
CA ASN A 4 -38.09 0.29 3.87
C ASN A 4 -38.71 1.69 3.98
N PRO A 5 -39.90 1.84 4.61
CA PRO A 5 -40.62 3.10 4.67
C PRO A 5 -39.89 4.12 5.54
N LYS A 6 -39.64 5.31 4.98
CA LYS A 6 -39.04 6.45 5.69
C LYS A 6 -40.01 7.62 5.74
N ARG A 7 -39.93 8.43 6.78
CA ARG A 7 -40.58 9.74 6.77
C ARG A 7 -39.84 10.64 5.78
N ALA A 8 -40.59 11.22 4.86
CA ALA A 8 -40.07 12.14 3.87
C ALA A 8 -41.13 13.20 3.55
N VAL A 9 -40.65 14.36 3.11
CA VAL A 9 -41.47 15.43 2.57
C VAL A 9 -41.65 15.20 1.08
N TYR A 10 -42.88 15.35 0.59
CA TYR A 10 -43.24 15.23 -0.81
C TYR A 10 -44.29 16.28 -1.18
N PHE A 11 -44.55 16.42 -2.47
CA PHE A 11 -45.64 17.23 -3.00
C PHE A 11 -46.75 16.28 -3.50
N ASP A 12 -48.00 16.59 -3.19
CA ASP A 12 -49.14 15.86 -3.72
C ASP A 12 -49.51 16.34 -5.15
N GLY A 13 -50.58 15.77 -5.72
CA GLY A 13 -51.05 16.13 -7.06
C GLY A 13 -51.53 17.58 -7.19
N ASP A 14 -51.86 18.24 -6.06
CA ASP A 14 -52.26 19.64 -5.98
C ASP A 14 -51.06 20.58 -5.73
N GLY A 15 -49.84 20.04 -5.72
CA GLY A 15 -48.60 20.77 -5.44
C GLY A 15 -48.41 21.17 -3.97
N GLN A 16 -49.20 20.61 -3.04
CA GLN A 16 -49.08 20.91 -1.62
C GLN A 16 -47.99 20.06 -0.96
N LYS A 17 -47.15 20.72 -0.16
CA LYS A 17 -46.08 20.08 0.60
C LYS A 17 -46.64 19.27 1.77
N ARG A 18 -46.52 17.94 1.73
CA ARG A 18 -46.92 17.02 2.81
C ARG A 18 -45.72 16.28 3.39
N GLU A 19 -45.84 15.82 4.64
CA GLU A 19 -44.93 14.84 5.24
C GLU A 19 -45.68 13.52 5.40
N GLY A 20 -45.05 12.40 5.01
CA GLY A 20 -45.66 11.08 5.13
C GLY A 20 -44.61 9.97 5.22
N ARG A 21 -45.06 8.74 5.50
CA ARG A 21 -44.23 7.55 5.30
C ARG A 21 -44.26 7.18 3.82
N ILE A 22 -43.17 7.46 3.13
CA ILE A 22 -42.97 7.07 1.73
C ILE A 22 -42.06 5.84 1.72
N ALA A 23 -42.33 4.91 0.81
CA ALA A 23 -41.46 3.79 0.55
C ALA A 23 -41.27 3.59 -0.95
N ARG A 24 -40.16 2.94 -1.30
CA ARG A 24 -39.91 2.40 -2.63
C ARG A 24 -39.66 0.91 -2.48
N LEU A 25 -39.85 0.16 -3.58
CA LEU A 25 -39.35 -1.20 -3.67
C LEU A 25 -37.81 -1.15 -3.71
N GLU A 26 -37.19 -1.98 -2.88
CA GLU A 26 -35.74 -2.17 -2.85
C GLU A 26 -35.44 -3.66 -3.08
N CYS A 27 -34.37 -3.92 -3.82
CA CYS A 27 -33.72 -5.22 -3.87
C CYS A 27 -32.23 -5.04 -3.59
N THR A 28 -31.60 -6.06 -3.02
CA THR A 28 -30.16 -6.09 -2.80
C THR A 28 -29.55 -7.13 -3.74
N MET A 29 -28.32 -6.90 -4.21
CA MET A 29 -27.65 -7.83 -5.13
C MET A 29 -27.56 -9.24 -4.53
N GLN A 30 -27.31 -9.31 -3.21
CA GLN A 30 -27.26 -10.53 -2.44
C GLN A 30 -28.60 -11.26 -2.26
N ASN A 31 -29.77 -10.70 -2.60
CA ASN A 31 -31.00 -11.50 -2.67
C ASN A 31 -30.92 -12.61 -3.76
N ILE A 32 -29.96 -12.57 -4.68
CA ILE A 32 -29.74 -13.66 -5.64
C ILE A 32 -29.39 -15.00 -4.96
N SER A 33 -28.80 -14.98 -3.75
CA SER A 33 -28.48 -16.22 -3.03
C SER A 33 -29.72 -16.94 -2.50
N GLU A 34 -30.87 -16.27 -2.42
CA GLU A 34 -32.17 -16.89 -2.08
C GLU A 34 -32.66 -17.87 -3.16
N GLN A 35 -31.99 -17.93 -4.31
CA GLN A 35 -32.26 -18.88 -5.39
C GLN A 35 -31.14 -19.92 -5.57
N MET A 36 -30.13 -19.90 -4.69
CA MET A 36 -28.98 -20.81 -4.70
C MET A 36 -29.09 -21.77 -3.51
N GLU A 37 -30.00 -22.73 -3.62
CA GLU A 37 -30.26 -23.70 -2.55
C GLU A 37 -29.25 -24.86 -2.56
N SER A 38 -29.00 -25.45 -1.40
CA SER A 38 -28.20 -26.66 -1.23
C SER A 38 -28.77 -27.49 -0.09
N THR A 39 -29.20 -28.71 -0.39
CA THR A 39 -29.90 -29.59 0.55
C THR A 39 -28.95 -30.65 1.10
N PHE A 40 -28.87 -30.74 2.42
CA PHE A 40 -28.06 -31.72 3.13
C PHE A 40 -28.97 -32.59 4.02
N SER A 41 -28.58 -33.84 4.27
CA SER A 41 -29.36 -34.80 5.08
C SER A 41 -29.40 -34.47 6.58
N GLY A 42 -28.59 -33.50 7.01
CA GLY A 42 -28.52 -33.00 8.38
C GLY A 42 -27.74 -31.70 8.45
N ARG A 43 -27.52 -31.20 9.67
CA ARG A 43 -26.70 -30.01 9.92
C ARG A 43 -25.22 -30.33 9.61
N LEU A 44 -24.59 -29.52 8.77
CA LEU A 44 -23.13 -29.57 8.56
C LEU A 44 -22.38 -29.02 9.78
N GLU A 45 -21.30 -29.69 10.17
CA GLU A 45 -20.48 -29.33 11.34
C GLU A 45 -18.99 -29.54 11.04
N GLY A 46 -18.15 -28.67 11.61
CA GLY A 46 -16.68 -28.78 11.50
C GLY A 46 -16.19 -28.85 10.06
N SER A 47 -15.57 -29.97 9.69
CA SER A 47 -14.99 -30.17 8.36
C SER A 47 -16.02 -30.30 7.24
N SER A 48 -17.26 -30.75 7.49
CA SER A 48 -18.26 -30.88 6.42
C SER A 48 -18.77 -29.53 5.89
N LEU A 49 -18.41 -28.41 6.53
CA LEU A 49 -18.60 -27.07 5.99
C LEU A 49 -17.86 -26.83 4.66
N THR A 50 -16.84 -27.64 4.33
CA THR A 50 -16.17 -27.57 3.01
C THR A 50 -17.00 -28.17 1.87
N GLU A 51 -18.10 -28.86 2.17
CA GLU A 51 -19.06 -29.36 1.17
C GLU A 51 -20.00 -28.26 0.65
N MET A 52 -20.05 -27.10 1.33
CA MET A 52 -20.85 -25.97 0.89
C MET A 52 -20.30 -25.37 -0.41
N SER A 53 -21.18 -25.05 -1.36
CA SER A 53 -20.83 -24.35 -2.62
C SER A 53 -20.40 -22.88 -2.43
N SER A 54 -20.20 -22.44 -1.18
CA SER A 54 -19.85 -21.08 -0.79
C SER A 54 -18.48 -21.06 -0.10
N PHE A 55 -17.60 -20.16 -0.54
CA PHE A 55 -16.35 -19.88 0.17
C PHE A 55 -16.48 -18.58 0.98
N LEU A 56 -15.83 -18.54 2.15
CA LEU A 56 -15.82 -17.35 3.02
C LEU A 56 -14.38 -16.88 3.21
N THR A 57 -14.09 -15.64 2.79
CA THR A 57 -12.77 -15.02 2.98
C THR A 57 -12.78 -14.08 4.18
N TYR A 58 -11.87 -14.33 5.11
CA TYR A 58 -11.61 -13.44 6.23
C TYR A 58 -10.36 -12.61 5.94
N ASN A 59 -10.51 -11.28 5.90
CA ASN A 59 -9.38 -10.36 5.79
C ASN A 59 -9.11 -9.70 7.16
N GLN A 60 -7.88 -9.81 7.66
CA GLN A 60 -7.40 -9.04 8.81
C GLN A 60 -7.17 -7.56 8.47
N ARG A 61 -7.02 -7.25 7.17
CA ARG A 61 -6.82 -5.90 6.65
C ARG A 61 -7.89 -4.93 7.15
N ARG A 62 -7.46 -3.83 7.75
CA ARG A 62 -8.35 -2.76 8.21
C ARG A 62 -9.02 -2.07 7.03
N LYS A 63 -10.32 -1.78 7.15
CA LYS A 63 -11.14 -1.23 6.06
C LYS A 63 -10.78 0.23 5.76
N THR A 64 -9.90 0.44 4.79
CA THR A 64 -9.51 1.77 4.26
C THR A 64 -10.63 2.51 3.51
N ILE A 65 -11.81 1.87 3.37
CA ILE A 65 -12.98 2.34 2.62
C ILE A 65 -14.13 2.81 3.53
N SER A 66 -13.86 3.16 4.79
CA SER A 66 -14.88 3.85 5.61
C SER A 66 -15.29 5.14 4.91
N CYS A 67 -16.58 5.31 4.65
CA CYS A 67 -17.08 6.53 4.01
C CYS A 67 -16.61 7.75 4.83
N THR A 68 -15.84 8.65 4.23
CA THR A 68 -15.26 9.83 4.89
C THR A 68 -16.30 10.94 5.09
N LYS A 69 -17.39 10.60 5.80
CA LYS A 69 -18.58 11.44 6.00
C LYS A 69 -18.36 12.54 7.05
N ARG A 70 -17.33 12.43 7.88
CA ARG A 70 -17.04 13.35 8.98
C ARG A 70 -15.75 14.11 8.71
N LYS A 71 -15.77 15.42 8.93
CA LYS A 71 -14.55 16.20 9.14
C LYS A 71 -14.08 15.96 10.57
N TYR A 72 -12.78 15.78 10.79
CA TYR A 72 -12.23 15.69 12.15
C TYR A 72 -12.45 17.01 12.91
N GLY A 73 -13.05 16.93 14.10
CA GLY A 73 -13.48 18.08 14.90
C GLY A 73 -12.70 18.31 16.20
N GLY A 74 -11.63 17.55 16.46
CA GLY A 74 -10.91 17.59 17.75
C GLY A 74 -11.60 16.83 18.89
N ASP A 75 -12.78 16.24 18.64
CA ASP A 75 -13.60 15.45 19.58
C ASP A 75 -13.05 14.04 19.87
N GLY A 76 -11.91 13.67 19.28
CA GLY A 76 -11.31 12.33 19.40
C GLY A 76 -12.04 11.22 18.63
N LEU A 77 -13.06 11.55 17.84
CA LEU A 77 -13.80 10.58 17.02
C LEU A 77 -13.20 10.53 15.60
N PHE A 78 -12.30 9.57 15.40
CA PHE A 78 -11.57 9.39 14.13
C PHE A 78 -12.33 8.53 13.10
N LEU A 79 -13.38 7.82 13.51
CA LEU A 79 -14.18 6.98 12.63
C LEU A 79 -14.89 7.82 11.55
N GLU A 80 -14.87 7.35 10.30
CA GLU A 80 -15.42 8.08 9.14
C GLU A 80 -14.74 9.42 8.83
N THR A 81 -13.49 9.64 9.29
CA THR A 81 -12.64 10.79 8.91
C THR A 81 -11.54 10.39 7.91
N PRO A 82 -11.08 11.30 7.02
CA PRO A 82 -9.95 11.04 6.13
C PRO A 82 -8.68 10.63 6.87
N GLU A 83 -8.41 11.26 8.01
CA GLU A 83 -7.23 11.01 8.82
C GLU A 83 -7.28 9.64 9.53
N GLY A 84 -8.47 9.22 10.00
CA GLY A 84 -8.68 7.88 10.54
C GLY A 84 -8.51 6.79 9.48
N ALA A 85 -9.06 7.00 8.28
CA ALA A 85 -8.86 6.08 7.15
C ALA A 85 -7.38 5.97 6.75
N PHE A 86 -6.64 7.08 6.78
CA PHE A 86 -5.20 7.10 6.51
C PHE A 86 -4.38 6.41 7.62
N LEU A 87 -4.77 6.55 8.89
CA LEU A 87 -4.15 5.78 9.98
C LEU A 87 -4.34 4.27 9.77
N ASP A 88 -5.48 3.82 9.25
CA ASP A 88 -5.69 2.42 8.89
C ASP A 88 -4.84 1.99 7.68
N VAL A 89 -4.56 2.87 6.70
CA VAL A 89 -3.54 2.63 5.66
C VAL A 89 -2.16 2.39 6.27
N LEU A 90 -1.72 3.24 7.21
CA LEU A 90 -0.41 3.07 7.89
C LEU A 90 -0.34 1.81 8.76
N ASN A 91 -1.45 1.40 9.39
CA ASN A 91 -1.50 0.12 10.11
C ASN A 91 -1.40 -1.08 9.15
N ASN A 92 -2.08 -1.03 8.00
CA ASN A 92 -1.96 -2.05 6.96
C ASN A 92 -0.53 -2.10 6.37
N ALA A 93 0.12 -0.94 6.21
CA ALA A 93 1.52 -0.85 5.78
C ALA A 93 2.49 -1.45 6.82
N TYR A 94 2.27 -1.22 8.11
CA TYR A 94 3.05 -1.86 9.18
C TYR A 94 2.90 -3.38 9.15
N GLU A 95 1.68 -3.90 8.95
CA GLU A 95 1.44 -5.33 8.82
C GLU A 95 2.16 -5.93 7.60
N LEU A 96 2.06 -5.27 6.45
CA LEU A 96 2.77 -5.65 5.22
C LEU A 96 4.29 -5.69 5.43
N LEU A 97 4.88 -4.60 5.91
CA LEU A 97 6.33 -4.52 6.13
C LEU A 97 6.80 -5.53 7.20
N THR A 98 5.98 -5.83 8.21
CA THR A 98 6.29 -6.90 9.17
C THR A 98 6.29 -8.28 8.49
N ARG A 99 5.34 -8.57 7.58
CA ARG A 99 5.32 -9.80 6.77
C ARG A 99 6.52 -9.89 5.81
N CYS A 100 7.00 -8.75 5.33
CA CYS A 100 8.22 -8.61 4.55
C CYS A 100 9.52 -8.74 5.38
N ASN A 101 9.47 -9.02 6.68
CA ASN A 101 10.64 -9.05 7.59
C ASN A 101 11.35 -7.68 7.74
N CYS A 102 10.68 -6.57 7.46
CA CYS A 102 11.23 -5.23 7.66
C CYS A 102 11.22 -4.85 9.16
N LYS A 103 12.27 -4.16 9.61
CA LYS A 103 12.33 -3.55 10.95
C LYS A 103 11.75 -2.13 10.92
N VAL A 104 10.48 -2.00 11.29
CA VAL A 104 9.72 -0.73 11.25
C VAL A 104 9.24 -0.30 12.64
N PRO A 105 9.10 1.01 12.93
CA PRO A 105 8.60 1.46 14.23
C PRO A 105 7.09 1.21 14.33
N LYS A 106 6.62 0.77 15.50
CA LYS A 106 5.19 0.51 15.75
C LYS A 106 4.34 1.77 15.46
N PRO A 107 3.16 1.64 14.84
CA PRO A 107 2.24 2.75 14.65
C PRO A 107 1.87 3.40 15.98
N ARG A 108 1.75 4.73 15.99
CA ARG A 108 1.27 5.47 17.17
C ARG A 108 -0.19 5.13 17.46
N SER A 109 -0.61 5.34 18.71
CA SER A 109 -2.05 5.47 19.02
C SER A 109 -2.63 6.67 18.25
N PRO A 110 -3.94 6.67 17.93
CA PRO A 110 -4.56 7.76 17.17
C PRO A 110 -4.21 9.14 17.72
N LYS A 111 -4.44 9.39 19.03
CA LYS A 111 -4.11 10.65 19.69
C LYS A 111 -2.66 11.13 19.41
N LEU A 112 -1.68 10.24 19.59
CA LEU A 112 -0.27 10.58 19.35
C LEU A 112 0.08 10.76 17.87
N PHE A 113 -0.67 10.13 16.94
CA PHE A 113 -0.55 10.36 15.50
C PHE A 113 -0.99 11.79 15.13
N PHE A 114 -2.10 12.29 15.68
CA PHE A 114 -2.57 13.65 15.44
C PHE A 114 -1.68 14.71 16.09
N GLU A 115 -1.16 14.46 17.30
CA GLU A 115 -0.29 15.41 18.01
C GLU A 115 1.13 15.51 17.48
N ARG A 116 1.67 14.43 16.87
CA ARG A 116 3.11 14.30 16.56
C ARG A 116 3.42 13.68 15.20
N GLY A 117 2.43 13.52 14.33
CA GLY A 117 2.56 12.88 13.02
C GLY A 117 2.78 11.36 13.08
N PRO A 118 3.03 10.71 11.94
CA PRO A 118 3.23 9.26 11.84
C PRO A 118 4.45 8.73 12.59
N SER A 119 4.54 7.40 12.73
CA SER A 119 5.77 6.71 13.17
C SER A 119 6.77 6.55 12.02
N PHE A 120 6.25 6.28 10.83
CA PHE A 120 6.92 6.20 9.54
C PHE A 120 5.85 6.40 8.46
N LEU A 121 6.27 6.73 7.25
CA LEU A 121 5.41 6.68 6.06
C LEU A 121 5.88 5.56 5.14
N PHE A 122 4.94 4.79 4.61
CA PHE A 122 5.19 3.84 3.54
C PHE A 122 4.06 3.95 2.54
N PHE A 123 4.44 4.24 1.30
CA PHE A 123 3.54 4.36 0.17
C PHE A 123 4.01 3.40 -0.91
N TYR A 124 3.09 2.71 -1.56
CA TYR A 124 3.39 1.78 -2.64
C TYR A 124 2.17 1.63 -3.56
N LEU A 125 2.42 1.16 -4.78
CA LEU A 125 1.40 0.94 -5.79
C LEU A 125 1.03 -0.54 -5.94
N SER A 126 -0.14 -0.80 -6.54
CA SER A 126 -0.57 -2.16 -6.89
C SER A 126 0.36 -2.88 -7.87
N ALA A 127 1.17 -2.16 -8.64
CA ALA A 127 2.19 -2.73 -9.53
C ALA A 127 3.22 -3.60 -8.76
N LEU A 128 3.55 -3.21 -7.52
CA LEU A 128 4.42 -4.01 -6.64
C LEU A 128 3.81 -5.39 -6.33
N GLY A 129 2.48 -5.47 -6.22
CA GLY A 129 1.74 -6.71 -6.12
C GLY A 129 0.32 -6.52 -5.58
N PRO A 130 -0.68 -7.29 -6.06
CA PRO A 130 -2.06 -7.15 -5.61
C PRO A 130 -2.32 -7.77 -4.22
N LEU A 131 -1.44 -8.66 -3.75
CA LEU A 131 -1.57 -9.39 -2.49
C LEU A 131 -0.33 -9.20 -1.61
N PHE A 132 -0.51 -9.10 -0.29
CA PHE A 132 0.61 -9.03 0.66
C PHE A 132 1.55 -10.24 0.56
N SER A 133 1.02 -11.42 0.23
CA SER A 133 1.81 -12.64 -0.01
C SER A 133 2.67 -12.59 -1.28
N ILE A 134 2.31 -11.76 -2.26
CA ILE A 134 3.13 -11.51 -3.46
C ILE A 134 4.18 -10.44 -3.14
N ILE A 135 3.77 -9.33 -2.52
CA ILE A 135 4.69 -8.24 -2.15
C ILE A 135 5.81 -8.76 -1.23
N ALA A 136 5.50 -9.60 -0.24
CA ALA A 136 6.48 -10.19 0.67
C ALA A 136 7.45 -11.21 0.01
N GLN A 137 7.21 -11.62 -1.24
CA GLN A 137 8.18 -12.38 -2.03
C GLN A 137 9.18 -11.48 -2.76
N LYS A 138 8.75 -10.27 -3.16
CA LYS A 138 9.60 -9.25 -3.80
C LYS A 138 10.39 -8.43 -2.76
N LEU A 139 9.67 -7.74 -1.87
CA LEU A 139 10.19 -6.88 -0.82
C LEU A 139 10.48 -7.71 0.42
N LYS A 140 11.76 -7.85 0.78
CA LYS A 140 12.26 -8.58 1.95
C LYS A 140 13.17 -7.67 2.80
N GLY A 141 13.22 -7.89 4.11
CA GLY A 141 14.13 -7.19 5.02
C GLY A 141 14.05 -5.65 4.98
N GLY A 142 15.14 -4.99 5.34
CA GLY A 142 15.21 -3.53 5.44
C GLY A 142 14.71 -2.96 6.78
N LYS A 143 14.93 -1.66 6.97
CA LYS A 143 14.78 -0.97 8.26
C LYS A 143 14.41 0.50 8.06
N LEU A 144 13.20 0.86 8.47
CA LEU A 144 12.76 2.25 8.54
C LEU A 144 12.96 2.75 9.99
N LEU A 145 13.48 3.96 10.15
CA LEU A 145 13.59 4.60 11.47
C LEU A 145 12.35 5.45 11.80
N TRP A 146 12.25 5.91 13.04
CA TRP A 146 11.21 6.87 13.45
C TRP A 146 11.26 8.14 12.59
N GLY A 147 10.09 8.53 12.07
CA GLY A 147 9.93 9.68 11.19
C GLY A 147 10.43 9.48 9.76
N SER A 148 10.89 8.28 9.38
CA SER A 148 11.32 8.01 8.01
C SER A 148 10.14 7.77 7.05
N GLU A 149 10.42 7.95 5.76
CA GLU A 149 9.49 7.72 4.67
C GLU A 149 10.16 6.88 3.58
N LEU A 150 9.42 5.91 3.05
CA LEU A 150 9.76 5.17 1.85
C LEU A 150 8.55 5.17 0.91
N ASP A 151 8.71 5.75 -0.27
CA ASP A 151 7.66 5.89 -1.29
C ASP A 151 8.06 5.12 -2.56
N LEU A 152 7.35 4.01 -2.84
CA LEU A 152 7.68 3.06 -3.91
C LEU A 152 6.63 3.06 -5.03
N HIS A 153 6.84 3.91 -6.02
CA HIS A 153 6.07 3.94 -7.27
C HIS A 153 6.79 3.15 -8.37
N ILE A 154 7.00 1.84 -8.15
CA ILE A 154 7.74 0.94 -9.04
C ILE A 154 7.10 -0.46 -9.09
N ALA A 155 7.40 -1.24 -10.13
CA ALA A 155 6.82 -2.57 -10.36
C ALA A 155 7.49 -3.67 -9.52
N ASP A 156 8.82 -3.62 -9.42
CA ASP A 156 9.63 -4.64 -8.77
C ASP A 156 10.69 -4.01 -7.88
N VAL A 157 10.64 -4.31 -6.58
CA VAL A 157 11.71 -3.97 -5.64
C VAL A 157 12.29 -5.24 -5.01
N GLU A 158 13.58 -5.22 -4.75
CA GLU A 158 14.26 -6.11 -3.82
C GLU A 158 15.05 -5.25 -2.82
N LEU A 159 14.94 -5.58 -1.53
CA LEU A 159 15.70 -4.96 -0.44
C LEU A 159 16.36 -6.10 0.38
N GLU A 160 17.45 -5.81 1.11
CA GLU A 160 17.94 -6.42 2.37
C GLU A 160 19.37 -5.86 2.63
N ASN A 161 19.79 -5.26 3.75
CA ASN A 161 19.09 -4.80 4.95
C ASN A 161 18.98 -3.25 5.00
N VAL A 162 18.53 -2.62 3.90
CA VAL A 162 18.43 -1.16 3.69
C VAL A 162 18.01 -0.38 4.92
N THR A 163 18.77 0.65 5.33
CA THR A 163 18.42 1.50 6.48
C THR A 163 18.07 2.91 6.03
N ILE A 164 16.86 3.37 6.37
CA ILE A 164 16.34 4.69 5.99
C ILE A 164 16.15 5.58 7.23
N LYS A 165 16.82 6.73 7.21
CA LYS A 165 16.62 7.86 8.13
C LYS A 165 16.34 9.10 7.31
N GLY A 166 15.10 9.61 7.39
CA GLY A 166 14.60 10.67 6.51
C GLY A 166 13.71 10.10 5.39
N SER A 167 13.64 10.79 4.25
CA SER A 167 12.73 10.46 3.14
C SER A 167 13.47 9.90 1.92
N VAL A 168 12.98 8.78 1.38
CA VAL A 168 13.44 8.16 0.13
C VAL A 168 12.24 7.90 -0.78
N LEU A 169 12.29 8.47 -1.98
CA LEU A 169 11.28 8.34 -3.03
C LEU A 169 11.90 7.56 -4.20
N LEU A 170 11.27 6.46 -4.59
CA LEU A 170 11.63 5.64 -5.74
C LEU A 170 10.44 5.61 -6.70
N HIS A 171 10.52 6.38 -7.78
CA HIS A 171 9.41 6.58 -8.71
C HIS A 171 9.81 6.18 -10.12
N ALA A 172 8.96 5.43 -10.82
CA ALA A 172 9.08 5.20 -12.25
C ALA A 172 8.06 6.03 -13.02
N GLU A 173 8.44 6.51 -14.20
CA GLU A 173 7.49 7.15 -15.13
C GLU A 173 6.49 6.14 -15.70
N ASP A 174 6.93 4.89 -15.92
CA ASP A 174 6.05 3.74 -16.11
C ASP A 174 6.13 2.84 -14.87
N GLU A 175 5.15 3.01 -13.99
CA GLU A 175 4.98 2.29 -12.73
C GLU A 175 4.95 0.75 -12.90
N ASN A 176 4.79 0.24 -14.13
CA ASN A 176 4.75 -1.20 -14.47
C ASN A 176 6.09 -1.76 -15.00
N LYS A 177 7.12 -0.92 -15.19
CA LYS A 177 8.43 -1.35 -15.77
C LYS A 177 9.65 -1.01 -14.92
N GLY A 178 9.60 0.08 -14.17
CA GLY A 178 10.70 0.48 -13.31
C GLY A 178 10.96 -0.51 -12.18
N ALA A 179 12.23 -0.78 -11.89
CA ALA A 179 12.64 -1.72 -10.87
C ALA A 179 13.82 -1.21 -10.02
N ALA A 180 14.01 -1.77 -8.83
CA ALA A 180 15.21 -1.53 -8.04
C ALA A 180 15.67 -2.72 -7.17
N GLN A 181 16.98 -2.78 -6.92
CA GLN A 181 17.61 -3.73 -6.00
C GLN A 181 18.51 -2.95 -5.03
N LEU A 182 18.19 -2.99 -3.74
CA LEU A 182 18.87 -2.24 -2.70
C LEU A 182 19.45 -3.22 -1.65
N SER A 183 20.72 -3.61 -1.82
CA SER A 183 21.46 -4.47 -0.91
C SER A 183 22.26 -3.60 0.08
N ASN A 184 21.98 -3.70 1.38
CA ASN A 184 22.63 -2.93 2.46
C ASN A 184 22.72 -1.39 2.28
N ALA A 185 22.01 -0.81 1.32
CA ALA A 185 22.04 0.63 1.06
C ALA A 185 21.54 1.44 2.27
N MET A 186 22.28 2.49 2.66
CA MET A 186 21.88 3.39 3.74
C MET A 186 21.53 4.76 3.19
N PHE A 187 20.37 5.29 3.59
CA PHE A 187 19.92 6.63 3.23
C PHE A 187 19.77 7.46 4.50
N VAL A 188 20.49 8.57 4.59
CA VAL A 188 20.49 9.48 5.75
C VAL A 188 20.32 10.92 5.28
N ASN A 189 19.11 11.47 5.46
CA ASN A 189 18.78 12.87 5.19
C ASN A 189 17.85 13.43 6.29
N GLU A 190 17.59 14.74 6.28
CA GLU A 190 16.72 15.39 7.27
C GLU A 190 15.23 15.00 7.17
N GLY A 191 14.77 14.56 5.99
CA GLY A 191 13.41 14.08 5.77
C GLY A 191 12.32 15.15 5.87
N ILE A 192 11.15 14.71 6.33
CA ILE A 192 9.93 15.51 6.53
C ILE A 192 10.17 16.59 7.59
N ASP A 193 9.70 17.82 7.33
CA ASP A 193 9.60 18.81 8.41
C ASP A 193 8.34 18.55 9.26
N PHE A 194 8.51 17.79 10.35
CA PHE A 194 7.45 17.54 11.33
C PHE A 194 6.98 18.79 12.09
N ARG A 195 7.62 19.96 11.90
CA ARG A 195 7.13 21.25 12.44
C ARG A 195 6.16 21.96 11.49
N ALA A 196 6.15 21.58 10.22
CA ALA A 196 5.25 22.14 9.21
C ALA A 196 3.83 21.56 9.34
N PRO A 197 2.78 22.28 8.89
CA PRO A 197 1.39 21.82 8.89
C PRO A 197 1.13 20.80 7.76
N ASN A 198 1.70 19.61 7.88
CA ASN A 198 1.59 18.52 6.90
C ASN A 198 0.18 17.89 6.86
N LEU A 199 -0.36 17.65 5.67
CA LEU A 199 -1.58 16.87 5.46
C LEU A 199 -1.25 15.52 4.83
N TYR A 200 -0.72 14.60 5.66
CA TYR A 200 -0.21 13.29 5.25
C TYR A 200 -1.19 12.47 4.39
N TRP A 201 -2.49 12.51 4.70
CA TRP A 201 -3.53 11.76 3.98
C TRP A 201 -3.75 12.23 2.54
N LYS A 202 -3.26 13.43 2.19
CA LYS A 202 -3.26 13.96 0.82
C LYS A 202 -1.90 13.87 0.12
N LYS A 203 -0.84 13.35 0.77
CA LYS A 203 0.57 13.55 0.37
C LYS A 203 1.00 15.03 0.28
N GLU A 204 0.26 15.97 0.86
CA GLU A 204 0.67 17.39 0.99
C GLU A 204 1.66 17.49 2.18
N ILE A 205 2.92 17.12 1.92
CA ILE A 205 4.00 16.98 2.92
C ILE A 205 5.15 17.94 2.58
N GLN A 206 5.67 18.64 3.58
CA GLN A 206 6.85 19.49 3.48
C GLN A 206 8.10 18.75 3.93
N TYR A 207 9.19 18.94 3.17
CA TYR A 207 10.48 18.29 3.39
C TYR A 207 11.53 19.33 3.72
N LYS A 208 12.40 19.02 4.67
CA LYS A 208 13.69 19.70 4.82
C LYS A 208 14.66 19.20 3.76
N GLU A 209 14.64 17.89 3.57
CA GLU A 209 15.55 17.18 2.68
C GLU A 209 14.93 15.83 2.29
N ARG A 210 15.19 15.35 1.08
CA ARG A 210 14.75 14.01 0.62
C ARG A 210 15.67 13.49 -0.47
N PHE A 211 15.70 12.18 -0.64
CA PHE A 211 16.45 11.52 -1.71
C PHE A 211 15.48 10.91 -2.73
N GLU A 212 15.63 11.29 -4.00
CA GLU A 212 14.75 10.88 -5.11
C GLU A 212 15.53 10.02 -6.11
N ILE A 213 14.98 8.87 -6.48
CA ILE A 213 15.47 8.03 -7.57
C ILE A 213 14.33 7.88 -8.57
N ILE A 214 14.55 8.39 -9.78
CA ILE A 214 13.58 8.40 -10.87
C ILE A 214 14.03 7.42 -11.94
N LEU A 215 13.10 6.54 -12.34
CA LEU A 215 13.31 5.53 -13.38
C LEU A 215 12.49 5.95 -14.61
N GLU A 216 13.17 6.42 -15.65
CA GLU A 216 12.55 6.65 -16.96
C GLU A 216 12.22 5.27 -17.55
N GLY A 217 10.98 5.07 -18.04
CA GLY A 217 10.51 3.81 -18.63
C GLY A 217 10.89 2.53 -17.86
N ALA A 218 11.71 1.68 -18.47
CA ALA A 218 12.21 0.42 -17.94
C ALA A 218 13.55 0.55 -17.18
N GLY A 219 13.87 1.71 -16.61
CA GLY A 219 15.06 1.90 -15.77
C GLY A 219 15.16 0.91 -14.60
N PHE A 220 16.38 0.48 -14.27
CA PHE A 220 16.69 -0.41 -13.15
C PHE A 220 17.79 0.19 -12.26
N PHE A 221 17.48 0.51 -11.01
CA PHE A 221 18.46 1.04 -10.05
C PHE A 221 19.02 -0.07 -9.16
N VAL A 222 20.34 -0.16 -9.04
CA VAL A 222 21.03 -1.10 -8.14
C VAL A 222 21.93 -0.32 -7.19
N ALA A 223 21.87 -0.65 -5.90
CA ALA A 223 22.72 -0.09 -4.87
C ALA A 223 23.15 -1.21 -3.92
N GLU A 224 24.47 -1.39 -3.76
CA GLU A 224 25.05 -2.44 -2.93
C GLU A 224 26.16 -1.87 -2.04
N ASP A 225 26.02 -2.02 -0.72
CA ASP A 225 26.96 -1.54 0.32
C ASP A 225 27.31 -0.03 0.19
N VAL A 226 26.32 0.80 -0.16
CA VAL A 226 26.47 2.26 -0.38
C VAL A 226 25.78 3.13 0.67
N HIS A 227 26.37 4.28 0.99
CA HIS A 227 25.81 5.29 1.91
C HIS A 227 25.45 6.60 1.19
N PHE A 228 24.17 6.84 1.01
CA PHE A 228 23.64 8.12 0.55
C PHE A 228 23.44 9.06 1.75
N ARG A 229 24.12 10.21 1.72
CA ARG A 229 24.04 11.25 2.75
C ARG A 229 23.49 12.53 2.15
N GLY A 230 22.56 13.15 2.87
CA GLY A 230 21.83 14.31 2.43
C GLY A 230 20.79 13.99 1.36
N GLY A 231 20.22 15.06 0.81
CA GLY A 231 19.26 15.01 -0.29
C GLY A 231 19.95 14.81 -1.63
N GLY A 232 19.16 14.44 -2.63
CA GLY A 232 19.69 14.21 -3.97
C GLY A 232 18.63 13.73 -4.93
N ARG A 233 18.95 13.77 -6.22
CA ARG A 233 18.12 13.23 -7.29
C ARG A 233 18.97 12.42 -8.24
N ILE A 234 18.63 11.14 -8.39
CA ILE A 234 19.20 10.22 -9.38
C ILE A 234 18.15 10.02 -10.47
N ILE A 235 18.61 9.99 -11.73
CA ILE A 235 17.78 9.65 -12.89
C ILE A 235 18.42 8.46 -13.59
N VAL A 236 17.65 7.38 -13.73
CA VAL A 236 18.01 6.16 -14.46
C VAL A 236 17.28 6.18 -15.79
N PRO A 237 17.99 6.29 -16.94
CA PRO A 237 17.34 6.37 -18.24
C PRO A 237 16.59 5.09 -18.64
N ASP A 238 15.67 5.22 -19.59
CA ASP A 238 14.93 4.09 -20.14
C ASP A 238 15.87 3.02 -20.74
N GLY A 239 15.53 1.75 -20.51
CA GLY A 239 16.32 0.59 -20.90
C GLY A 239 17.71 0.51 -20.25
N MET A 240 18.02 1.32 -19.21
CA MET A 240 19.33 1.31 -18.55
C MET A 240 19.27 0.71 -17.14
N ARG A 241 20.36 0.08 -16.75
CA ARG A 241 20.70 -0.30 -15.38
C ARG A 241 21.73 0.67 -14.84
N LEU A 242 21.45 1.31 -13.70
CA LEU A 242 22.37 2.19 -12.99
C LEU A 242 22.82 1.52 -11.70
N ILE A 243 24.11 1.22 -11.58
CA ILE A 243 24.70 0.58 -10.40
C ILE A 243 25.46 1.65 -9.60
N ALA A 244 25.00 1.94 -8.39
CA ALA A 244 25.71 2.74 -7.41
C ALA A 244 26.78 1.88 -6.70
N GLN A 245 28.00 2.40 -6.60
CA GLN A 245 29.11 1.81 -5.87
C GLN A 245 29.76 2.89 -4.98
N GLU A 246 30.18 2.52 -3.77
CA GLU A 246 30.96 3.40 -2.90
C GLU A 246 32.42 2.92 -2.88
N LYS A 247 33.36 3.82 -3.20
CA LYS A 247 34.80 3.50 -3.16
C LYS A 247 35.51 4.62 -2.40
N ARG A 248 36.16 4.26 -1.28
CA ARG A 248 36.88 5.20 -0.40
C ARG A 248 36.02 6.36 0.13
N GLY A 249 34.71 6.18 0.24
CA GLY A 249 33.75 7.21 0.70
C GLY A 249 33.17 8.09 -0.42
N GLU A 250 33.54 7.86 -1.68
CA GLU A 250 32.97 8.53 -2.85
C GLU A 250 31.99 7.61 -3.58
N LEU A 251 30.87 8.17 -4.05
CA LEU A 251 29.85 7.45 -4.81
C LEU A 251 30.14 7.52 -6.31
N PHE A 252 30.15 6.36 -6.95
CA PHE A 252 30.32 6.17 -8.39
C PHE A 252 29.08 5.48 -8.98
N PHE A 253 28.76 5.81 -10.23
CA PHE A 253 27.63 5.22 -10.93
C PHE A 253 28.07 4.58 -12.24
N ILE A 254 27.79 3.30 -12.40
CA ILE A 254 28.04 2.54 -13.63
C ILE A 254 26.71 2.43 -14.39
N LYS A 255 26.73 2.77 -15.69
CA LYS A 255 25.57 2.65 -16.59
C LYS A 255 25.76 1.45 -17.52
N GLU A 256 24.83 0.51 -17.46
CA GLU A 256 24.76 -0.68 -18.32
C GLU A 256 23.43 -0.69 -19.06
N LYS A 257 23.34 -1.37 -20.21
CA LYS A 257 22.03 -1.65 -20.83
C LYS A 257 21.29 -2.70 -20.02
N ARG A 258 20.01 -2.45 -19.70
CA ARG A 258 19.11 -3.46 -19.13
C ARG A 258 18.70 -4.44 -20.23
N ASP A 259 18.60 -5.72 -19.87
CA ASP A 259 17.98 -6.72 -20.74
C ASP A 259 16.45 -6.51 -20.74
N PRO A 260 15.80 -6.26 -21.89
CA PRO A 260 14.35 -6.03 -21.94
C PRO A 260 13.52 -7.24 -21.49
N PHE A 261 14.09 -8.45 -21.46
CA PHE A 261 13.42 -9.66 -20.94
C PHE A 261 13.65 -9.89 -19.44
N SER A 262 14.39 -9.02 -18.75
CA SER A 262 14.58 -9.07 -17.29
C SER A 262 13.38 -8.51 -16.51
N GLY A 263 12.24 -9.21 -16.59
CA GLY A 263 11.25 -9.17 -15.51
C GLY A 263 11.87 -9.82 -14.27
N ASN A 264 11.81 -9.17 -13.10
CA ASN A 264 12.52 -9.70 -11.93
C ASN A 264 11.88 -10.98 -11.38
N TRP A 265 10.60 -11.22 -11.69
CA TRP A 265 9.81 -12.31 -11.14
C TRP A 265 8.93 -13.00 -12.19
N HIS A 266 9.07 -14.32 -12.30
CA HIS A 266 8.15 -15.20 -12.98
C HIS A 266 7.13 -15.74 -11.96
N TYR A 267 5.85 -15.74 -12.35
CA TYR A 267 4.73 -16.14 -11.48
C TYR A 267 4.32 -17.57 -11.80
N THR A 268 4.39 -18.46 -10.82
CA THR A 268 3.89 -19.84 -10.91
C THR A 268 2.76 -20.07 -9.92
N PHE A 269 1.90 -21.04 -10.24
CA PHE A 269 0.94 -21.59 -9.29
C PHE A 269 1.44 -22.96 -8.82
N THR A 270 1.41 -23.17 -7.50
CA THR A 270 1.61 -24.48 -6.88
C THR A 270 0.32 -25.30 -6.90
N ASP A 271 0.42 -26.60 -6.60
CA ASP A 271 -0.70 -27.55 -6.54
C ASP A 271 -1.81 -27.16 -5.53
N HIS A 272 -1.54 -26.20 -4.64
CA HIS A 272 -2.48 -25.65 -3.67
C HIS A 272 -3.01 -24.25 -4.05
N ALA A 273 -2.92 -23.87 -5.33
CA ALA A 273 -3.30 -22.56 -5.88
C ALA A 273 -2.59 -21.35 -5.22
N LYS A 274 -1.52 -21.57 -4.46
CA LYS A 274 -0.65 -20.52 -3.93
C LYS A 274 0.28 -20.04 -5.04
N ILE A 275 0.36 -18.72 -5.17
CA ILE A 275 1.24 -18.01 -6.11
C ILE A 275 2.66 -17.95 -5.55
N GLU A 276 3.63 -18.41 -6.32
CA GLU A 276 5.06 -18.32 -6.00
C GLU A 276 5.81 -17.54 -7.08
N LEU A 277 6.81 -16.77 -6.64
CA LEU A 277 7.61 -15.89 -7.49
C LEU A 277 9.05 -16.41 -7.54
N SER A 278 9.53 -16.79 -8.73
CA SER A 278 10.92 -17.16 -8.98
C SER A 278 11.63 -16.07 -9.78
N LYS A 279 12.94 -15.88 -9.56
CA LYS A 279 13.72 -14.97 -10.41
C LYS A 279 14.00 -15.64 -11.75
N LEU A 280 13.95 -14.87 -12.84
CA LEU A 280 14.48 -15.29 -14.14
C LEU A 280 16.02 -15.28 -14.10
N THR A 281 16.64 -16.30 -13.50
CA THR A 281 18.06 -16.59 -13.71
C THR A 281 18.28 -16.94 -15.17
N LYS A 282 19.15 -16.20 -15.85
CA LYS A 282 19.60 -16.57 -17.20
C LYS A 282 20.24 -17.96 -17.16
N SER A 283 19.74 -18.84 -18.03
CA SER A 283 20.41 -20.08 -18.47
C SER A 283 21.60 -19.74 -19.37
#